data_AF-A0A5C7E037-F1
#
_entry.id   AF-A0A5C7E037-F1
#
_cell.length_a   1.000
_cell.length_b   1.000
_cell.length_c   1.000
_cell.angle_alpha   90.00
_cell.angle_beta   90.00
_cell.angle_gamma   90.00
#
_symmetry.space_group_name_H-M   'P 1'
#
loop_
_entity.id
_entity.type
_entity.pdbx_description
1 polymer ?
#
loop_
_entity_poly.entity_id
_entity_poly.type
_entity_poly.pdbx_seq_one_letter_code
_entity_poly.pdbx_strand_id
1 'polypeptide(L)'
;MKNFFDTLHDKEFIFAPQCYKTCNGGCCHNIYAQYFKFNKSSAVILPMLEIEYLSLRQAGNTYLENGKANTLTLKNGKNINIYFAKCDLNGLCNPHSLRPLICKLYPYYPKVDFDGNFLGVKPCALFDIFYKDAQKHYCTITHRKNDEFIKEFEENTQILRKEPIMIFVFKALEIIENTLKEYTYNHYGKVIYLEELTHEEKFDFFAFQEINSMTMKAYRNEKFLNEIQNLYDKLEEKYQEKFTKYFSN
;
A
#
# COMPACT_ATOMS: atom_id res chain seq x y z
N MET A 1 -20.40 11.73 11.33
CA MET A 1 -19.56 11.37 12.49
C MET A 1 -18.13 11.44 12.00
N LYS A 2 -17.22 12.17 12.68
CA LYS A 2 -15.82 12.24 12.23
C LYS A 2 -15.14 10.90 12.49
N ASN A 3 -14.56 10.27 11.47
CA ASN A 3 -13.78 9.04 11.60
C ASN A 3 -12.28 9.35 11.75
N PHE A 4 -11.47 8.33 12.07
CA PHE A 4 -10.02 8.49 12.26
C PHE A 4 -9.31 9.14 11.05
N PHE A 5 -9.69 8.76 9.83
CA PHE A 5 -9.07 9.28 8.60
C PHE A 5 -9.35 10.77 8.36
N ASP A 6 -10.46 11.30 8.89
CA ASP A 6 -10.74 12.75 8.84
C ASP A 6 -9.68 13.56 9.59
N THR A 7 -9.00 12.96 10.57
CA THR A 7 -7.93 13.62 11.34
C THR A 7 -6.57 13.62 10.61
N LEU A 8 -6.48 12.89 9.49
CA LEU A 8 -5.25 12.70 8.74
C LEU A 8 -5.13 13.61 7.52
N HIS A 9 -6.17 14.37 7.16
CA HIS A 9 -6.18 15.20 5.95
C HIS A 9 -4.99 16.18 5.92
N ASP A 10 -4.74 16.90 7.00
CA ASP A 10 -3.64 17.89 7.04
C ASP A 10 -2.31 17.31 7.54
N LYS A 11 -2.15 15.98 7.56
CA LYS A 11 -0.92 15.31 7.99
C LYS A 11 -0.10 14.82 6.80
N GLU A 12 1.21 14.98 6.93
CA GLU A 12 2.23 14.39 6.08
C GLU A 12 3.15 13.55 6.97
N PHE A 13 3.43 12.31 6.56
CA PHE A 13 4.30 11.41 7.34
C PHE A 13 5.71 11.34 6.75
N ILE A 14 5.81 11.54 5.43
CA ILE A 14 7.05 11.79 4.72
C ILE A 14 6.85 13.05 3.90
N PHE A 15 7.54 14.13 4.26
CA PHE A 15 7.52 15.37 3.51
C PHE A 15 8.78 15.50 2.65
N ALA A 16 8.60 15.36 1.34
CA ALA A 16 9.63 15.59 0.35
C ALA A 16 9.10 16.56 -0.72
N PRO A 17 9.31 17.88 -0.56
CA PRO A 17 8.72 18.88 -1.44
C PRO A 17 9.17 18.66 -2.88
N GLN A 18 8.21 18.70 -3.80
CA GLN A 18 8.43 18.48 -5.24
C GLN A 18 9.08 17.13 -5.59
N CYS A 19 8.95 16.10 -4.75
CA CYS A 19 9.53 14.78 -5.03
C CYS A 19 9.04 14.17 -6.36
N TYR A 20 7.83 14.52 -6.80
CA TYR A 20 7.29 14.11 -8.11
C TYR A 20 8.10 14.64 -9.31
N LYS A 21 8.92 15.69 -9.14
CA LYS A 21 9.86 16.17 -10.17
C LYS A 21 11.16 15.39 -10.20
N THR A 22 11.40 14.54 -9.21
CA THR A 22 12.58 13.68 -9.11
C THR A 22 12.21 12.25 -9.52
N CYS A 23 13.19 11.42 -9.86
CA CYS A 23 12.97 9.98 -10.11
C CYS A 23 11.91 9.69 -11.19
N ASN A 24 11.80 10.57 -12.20
CA ASN A 24 10.75 10.55 -13.22
C ASN A 24 9.32 10.52 -12.65
N GLY A 25 9.13 11.05 -11.43
CA GLY A 25 7.85 11.05 -10.74
C GLY A 25 7.32 9.67 -10.41
N GLY A 26 8.16 8.63 -10.29
CA GLY A 26 7.71 7.24 -10.18
C GLY A 26 6.79 6.90 -9.00
N CYS A 27 6.67 7.79 -8.01
CA CYS A 27 5.68 7.69 -6.94
C CYS A 27 4.25 8.13 -7.36
N CYS A 28 4.15 8.97 -8.39
CA CYS A 28 2.89 9.50 -8.94
C CYS A 28 2.67 9.08 -10.40
N HIS A 29 3.58 8.29 -10.95
CA HIS A 29 3.60 7.82 -12.34
C HIS A 29 3.99 6.35 -12.39
N ASN A 30 3.23 5.55 -13.14
CA ASN A 30 3.56 4.15 -13.38
C ASN A 30 4.74 4.01 -14.35
N ILE A 31 5.96 4.02 -13.80
CA ILE A 31 7.21 3.86 -14.57
C ILE A 31 7.36 2.49 -15.24
N TYR A 32 6.52 1.52 -14.88
CA TYR A 32 6.52 0.18 -15.45
C TYR A 32 5.50 0.01 -16.58
N ALA A 33 4.73 1.04 -16.92
CA ALA A 33 3.70 1.00 -17.97
C ALA A 33 4.21 0.47 -19.32
N GLN A 34 5.48 0.74 -19.64
CA GLN A 34 6.13 0.25 -20.87
C GLN A 34 6.23 -1.29 -20.94
N TYR A 35 6.27 -1.96 -19.78
CA TYR A 35 6.40 -3.42 -19.69
C TYR A 35 5.05 -4.14 -19.63
N PHE A 36 3.95 -3.40 -19.45
CA PHE A 36 2.59 -3.95 -19.42
C PHE A 36 2.02 -4.17 -20.82
N LYS A 37 1.26 -5.26 -20.99
CA LYS A 37 0.60 -5.59 -22.25
C LYS A 37 -0.74 -4.89 -22.38
N PHE A 38 -1.52 -4.82 -21.30
CA PHE A 38 -2.89 -4.29 -21.32
C PHE A 38 -2.99 -2.88 -20.73
N ASN A 39 -2.47 -2.67 -19.52
CA ASN A 39 -2.53 -1.39 -18.82
C ASN A 39 -1.28 -0.55 -19.06
N LYS A 40 -1.17 0.02 -20.27
CA LYS A 40 -0.10 0.95 -20.65
C LYS A 40 -0.30 2.37 -20.11
N SER A 41 -1.24 2.57 -19.18
CA SER A 41 -1.49 3.87 -18.58
C SER A 41 -0.36 4.25 -17.62
N SER A 42 0.06 5.51 -17.70
CA SER A 42 0.95 6.15 -16.73
C SER A 42 0.31 6.38 -15.36
N ALA A 43 -0.99 6.22 -15.24
CA ALA A 43 -1.70 6.43 -13.99
C ALA A 43 -1.33 5.38 -12.95
N VAL A 44 -1.25 5.79 -11.70
CA VAL A 44 -1.07 4.90 -10.56
C VAL A 44 -2.43 4.44 -10.03
N ILE A 45 -2.46 3.24 -9.46
CA ILE A 45 -3.64 2.73 -8.75
C ILE A 45 -3.42 2.95 -7.26
N LEU A 46 -4.35 3.66 -6.62
CA LEU A 46 -4.31 4.01 -5.21
C LEU A 46 -5.31 3.13 -4.44
N PRO A 47 -4.85 2.10 -3.70
CA PRO A 47 -5.71 1.34 -2.81
C PRO A 47 -5.99 2.13 -1.53
N MET A 48 -7.25 2.12 -1.09
CA MET A 48 -7.71 2.76 0.14
C MET A 48 -8.71 1.85 0.83
N LEU A 49 -8.75 1.89 2.17
CA LEU A 49 -9.90 1.34 2.88
C LEU A 49 -11.15 2.14 2.53
N GLU A 50 -12.32 1.49 2.53
CA GLU A 50 -13.60 2.17 2.28
C GLU A 50 -13.79 3.42 3.13
N ILE A 51 -13.48 3.34 4.43
CA ILE A 51 -13.65 4.49 5.33
C ILE A 51 -12.71 5.66 5.00
N GLU A 52 -11.49 5.38 4.52
CA GLU A 52 -10.55 6.39 4.03
C GLU A 52 -11.07 7.03 2.74
N TYR A 53 -11.50 6.19 1.79
CA TYR A 53 -12.05 6.63 0.52
C TYR A 53 -13.24 7.57 0.73
N LEU A 54 -14.20 7.16 1.56
CA LEU A 54 -15.38 7.95 1.89
C LEU A 54 -15.02 9.27 2.61
N SER A 55 -14.05 9.22 3.54
CA SER A 55 -13.52 10.41 4.23
C SER A 55 -12.97 11.45 3.24
N LEU A 56 -12.14 11.01 2.28
CA LEU A 56 -11.56 11.90 1.27
C LEU A 56 -12.62 12.47 0.32
N ARG A 57 -13.58 11.64 -0.12
CA ARG A 57 -14.70 12.07 -0.97
C ARG A 57 -15.56 13.12 -0.26
N GLN A 58 -15.89 12.91 1.02
CA GLN A 58 -16.65 13.85 1.82
C GLN A 58 -15.92 15.18 2.02
N ALA A 59 -14.58 15.17 2.09
CA ALA A 59 -13.76 16.37 2.17
C ALA A 59 -13.60 17.12 0.84
N GLY A 60 -14.24 16.67 -0.24
CA GLY A 60 -14.23 17.34 -1.54
C GLY A 60 -13.16 16.83 -2.51
N ASN A 61 -12.55 15.67 -2.26
CA ASN A 61 -11.65 15.06 -3.23
C ASN A 61 -12.43 14.55 -4.47
N THR A 62 -12.21 15.20 -5.61
CA THR A 62 -12.89 14.90 -6.88
C THR A 62 -12.09 13.98 -7.80
N TYR A 63 -10.79 13.76 -7.57
CA TYR A 63 -9.96 12.93 -8.44
C TYR A 63 -10.03 11.42 -8.14
N LEU A 64 -10.69 11.03 -7.04
CA LEU A 64 -10.89 9.63 -6.67
C LEU A 64 -12.24 9.07 -7.15
N GLU A 65 -13.02 9.80 -7.96
CA GLU A 65 -14.38 9.42 -8.39
C GLU A 65 -14.50 8.09 -9.10
N ASN A 66 -13.41 7.65 -9.71
CA ASN A 66 -13.32 6.39 -10.44
C ASN A 66 -13.02 5.18 -9.54
N GLY A 67 -13.03 5.36 -8.21
CA GLY A 67 -12.76 4.30 -7.24
C GLY A 67 -13.71 3.11 -7.38
N LYS A 68 -13.15 1.92 -7.60
CA LYS A 68 -13.91 0.66 -7.60
C LYS A 68 -13.59 -0.15 -6.36
N ALA A 69 -14.63 -0.61 -5.67
CA ALA A 69 -14.48 -1.49 -4.52
C ALA A 69 -14.16 -2.92 -4.96
N ASN A 70 -13.28 -3.57 -4.22
CA ASN A 70 -13.13 -5.01 -4.18
C ASN A 70 -13.37 -5.47 -2.73
N THR A 71 -14.22 -6.47 -2.56
CA THR A 71 -14.64 -6.96 -1.24
C THR A 71 -13.97 -8.30 -0.96
N LEU A 72 -13.25 -8.36 0.15
CA LEU A 72 -12.77 -9.61 0.74
C LEU A 72 -13.70 -10.00 1.89
N THR A 73 -14.41 -11.11 1.76
CA THR A 73 -15.25 -11.65 2.82
C THR A 73 -14.43 -12.64 3.67
N LEU A 74 -14.34 -12.35 4.96
CA LEU A 74 -13.72 -13.19 5.96
C LEU A 74 -14.60 -14.40 6.29
N LYS A 75 -14.01 -15.44 6.90
CA LYS A 75 -14.72 -16.67 7.28
C LYS A 75 -15.81 -16.43 8.32
N ASN A 76 -15.64 -15.42 9.16
CA ASN A 76 -16.66 -14.96 10.12
C ASN A 76 -17.74 -14.07 9.47
N GLY A 77 -17.75 -13.93 8.15
CA GLY A 77 -18.73 -13.15 7.38
C GLY A 77 -18.44 -11.65 7.31
N LYS A 78 -17.40 -11.15 7.99
CA LYS A 78 -17.02 -9.73 7.94
C LYS A 78 -16.46 -9.36 6.58
N ASN A 79 -16.80 -8.17 6.10
CA ASN A 79 -16.34 -7.67 4.82
C ASN A 79 -15.23 -6.63 4.99
N ILE A 80 -14.18 -6.77 4.17
CA ILE A 80 -13.11 -5.78 4.01
C ILE A 80 -13.25 -5.19 2.60
N ASN A 81 -13.69 -3.94 2.53
CA ASN A 81 -13.85 -3.21 1.29
C ASN A 81 -12.60 -2.36 1.00
N ILE A 82 -11.95 -2.64 -0.12
CA ILE A 82 -10.79 -1.89 -0.60
C ILE A 82 -11.16 -1.19 -1.90
N TYR A 83 -11.07 0.14 -1.91
CA TYR A 83 -11.30 0.95 -3.09
C TYR A 83 -9.98 1.14 -3.85
N PHE A 84 -10.02 0.88 -5.15
CA PHE A 84 -8.92 1.12 -6.07
C PHE A 84 -9.29 2.28 -6.99
N ALA A 85 -8.67 3.43 -6.77
CA ALA A 85 -8.85 4.62 -7.62
C ALA A 85 -7.66 4.79 -8.57
N LYS A 86 -7.92 5.19 -9.80
CA LYS A 86 -6.87 5.50 -10.78
C LYS A 86 -6.54 6.98 -10.68
N CYS A 87 -5.27 7.32 -10.43
CA CYS A 87 -4.78 8.69 -10.33
C CYS A 87 -3.78 8.98 -11.46
N ASP A 88 -4.08 10.00 -12.25
CA ASP A 88 -3.28 10.49 -13.38
C ASP A 88 -2.81 11.93 -13.18
N LEU A 89 -2.86 12.44 -11.94
CA LEU A 89 -2.46 13.81 -11.61
C LEU A 89 -0.95 14.06 -11.69
N ASN A 90 -0.12 13.01 -11.80
CA ASN A 90 1.35 13.11 -11.94
C ASN A 90 2.01 14.03 -10.89
N GLY A 91 1.51 14.04 -9.65
CA GLY A 91 2.03 14.84 -8.55
C GLY A 91 1.47 16.26 -8.44
N LEU A 92 0.57 16.68 -9.35
CA LEU A 92 -0.09 17.98 -9.34
C LEU A 92 -1.40 17.97 -8.51
N CYS A 93 -1.40 17.23 -7.40
CA CYS A 93 -2.58 17.10 -6.55
C CYS A 93 -2.95 18.42 -5.88
N ASN A 94 -4.22 18.85 -6.03
CA ASN A 94 -4.74 20.07 -5.41
C ASN A 94 -6.17 19.83 -4.87
N PRO A 95 -6.43 20.05 -3.56
CA PRO A 95 -5.45 20.37 -2.51
C PRO A 95 -4.56 19.16 -2.16
N HIS A 96 -3.29 19.43 -1.84
CA HIS A 96 -2.31 18.38 -1.52
C HIS A 96 -2.64 17.59 -0.24
N SER A 97 -3.38 18.21 0.69
CA SER A 97 -3.84 17.57 1.94
C SER A 97 -4.83 16.43 1.70
N LEU A 98 -5.59 16.44 0.60
CA LEU A 98 -6.57 15.39 0.31
C LEU A 98 -5.99 14.19 -0.43
N ARG A 99 -4.67 14.01 -0.43
CA ARG A 99 -4.05 12.78 -0.96
C ARG A 99 -4.34 11.58 -0.06
N PRO A 100 -4.55 10.39 -0.64
CA PRO A 100 -4.62 9.14 0.12
C PRO A 100 -3.41 8.92 1.03
N LEU A 101 -3.62 8.18 2.12
CA LEU A 101 -2.62 7.88 3.13
C LEU A 101 -1.39 7.19 2.54
N ILE A 102 -1.55 6.31 1.56
CA ILE A 102 -0.43 5.69 0.85
C ILE A 102 0.51 6.73 0.22
N CYS A 103 -0.03 7.83 -0.32
CA CYS A 103 0.77 8.91 -0.91
C CYS A 103 1.47 9.78 0.15
N LYS A 104 0.97 9.79 1.39
CA LYS A 104 1.55 10.50 2.54
C LYS A 104 2.62 9.68 3.26
N LEU A 105 2.57 8.36 3.08
CA LEU A 105 3.50 7.38 3.63
C LEU A 105 4.63 7.01 2.65
N TYR A 106 4.44 7.19 1.35
CA TYR A 106 5.42 6.77 0.34
C TYR A 106 6.84 7.33 0.58
N PRO A 107 7.91 6.51 0.53
CA PRO A 107 7.96 5.13 0.00
C PRO A 107 7.78 4.00 1.02
N TYR A 108 7.42 4.29 2.28
CA TYR A 108 7.42 3.30 3.35
C TYR A 108 6.13 3.26 4.18
N TYR A 109 5.79 2.11 4.74
CA TYR A 109 4.86 2.03 5.86
C TYR A 109 5.56 1.47 7.11
N PRO A 110 5.04 1.76 8.31
CA PRO A 110 5.57 1.21 9.55
C PRO A 110 5.37 -0.30 9.66
N LYS A 111 6.46 -1.03 9.95
CA LYS A 111 6.35 -2.40 10.46
C LYS A 111 6.04 -2.34 11.94
N VAL A 112 5.00 -3.06 12.38
CA VAL A 112 4.55 -3.02 13.78
C VAL A 112 4.24 -4.41 14.35
N ASP A 113 4.33 -4.52 15.67
CA ASP A 113 3.71 -5.62 16.42
C ASP A 113 2.20 -5.40 16.62
N PHE A 114 1.56 -6.27 17.40
CA PHE A 114 0.12 -6.17 17.69
C PHE A 114 -0.23 -5.05 18.69
N ASP A 115 0.76 -4.43 19.33
CA ASP A 115 0.62 -3.30 20.24
C ASP A 115 0.87 -1.95 19.53
N GLY A 116 1.26 -1.98 18.25
CA GLY A 116 1.61 -0.78 17.49
C GLY A 116 3.04 -0.30 17.76
N ASN A 117 3.88 -1.08 18.44
CA ASN A 117 5.29 -0.72 18.62
C ASN A 117 6.00 -0.78 17.27
N PHE A 118 6.89 0.19 17.04
CA PHE A 118 7.62 0.32 15.79
C PHE A 118 8.74 -0.72 15.72
N LEU A 119 8.75 -1.51 14.65
CA LEU A 119 9.76 -2.53 14.39
C LEU A 119 10.64 -2.19 13.18
N GLY A 120 10.48 -1.00 12.60
CA GLY A 120 11.14 -0.55 11.39
C GLY A 120 10.17 -0.21 10.26
N VAL A 121 10.67 -0.25 9.02
CA VAL A 121 9.92 0.17 7.83
C VAL A 121 9.90 -0.90 6.75
N LYS A 122 8.83 -0.87 5.96
CA LYS A 122 8.59 -1.74 4.80
C LYS A 122 8.17 -0.89 3.58
N PRO A 123 8.53 -1.29 2.34
CA PRO A 123 8.16 -0.54 1.14
C PRO A 123 6.64 -0.54 0.94
N CYS A 124 6.03 0.60 0.59
CA CYS A 124 4.57 0.71 0.53
C CYS A 124 3.94 0.48 -0.85
N ALA A 125 4.71 0.52 -1.94
CA ALA A 125 4.19 0.21 -3.27
C ALA A 125 4.45 -1.25 -3.64
N LEU A 126 3.50 -1.87 -4.36
CA LEU A 126 3.47 -3.31 -4.59
C LEU A 126 4.74 -3.85 -5.27
N PHE A 127 5.31 -3.10 -6.21
CA PHE A 127 6.52 -3.53 -6.93
C PHE A 127 7.82 -3.11 -6.24
N ASP A 128 7.76 -2.19 -5.29
CA ASP A 128 8.94 -1.75 -4.53
C ASP A 128 9.49 -2.90 -3.66
N ILE A 129 8.68 -3.93 -3.40
CA ILE A 129 9.04 -5.14 -2.64
C ILE A 129 10.08 -6.03 -3.36
N PHE A 130 10.25 -5.82 -4.67
CA PHE A 130 11.16 -6.56 -5.55
C PHE A 130 12.45 -5.79 -5.84
N TYR A 131 12.77 -4.75 -5.08
CA TYR A 131 14.12 -4.19 -5.06
C TYR A 131 14.96 -4.88 -3.99
N LYS A 132 16.22 -5.16 -4.30
CA LYS A 132 17.15 -5.85 -3.39
C LYS A 132 17.47 -5.02 -2.16
N ASP A 133 17.71 -3.73 -2.38
CA ASP A 133 17.98 -2.79 -1.33
C ASP A 133 17.52 -1.37 -1.69
N ALA A 134 17.55 -0.50 -0.68
CA ALA A 134 17.06 0.86 -0.81
C ALA A 134 17.87 1.72 -1.80
N GLN A 135 19.15 1.41 -2.04
CA GLN A 135 20.04 2.17 -2.94
C GLN A 135 19.81 1.82 -4.42
N LYS A 136 19.26 0.63 -4.70
CA LYS A 136 18.91 0.19 -6.07
C LYS A 136 17.54 0.68 -6.53
N HIS A 137 16.74 1.18 -5.60
CA HIS A 137 15.40 1.67 -5.87
C HIS A 137 15.41 2.97 -6.68
N TYR A 138 14.40 3.19 -7.54
CA TYR A 138 14.32 4.39 -8.39
C TYR A 138 14.06 5.68 -7.59
N CYS A 139 13.26 5.59 -6.53
CA CYS A 139 12.94 6.73 -5.67
C CYS A 139 14.13 7.10 -4.77
N THR A 140 14.73 8.27 -4.97
CA THR A 140 15.87 8.74 -4.17
C THR A 140 15.55 8.98 -2.69
N ILE A 141 14.28 9.05 -2.30
CA ILE A 141 13.91 9.12 -0.87
C ILE A 141 14.31 7.83 -0.16
N THR A 142 14.21 6.67 -0.82
CA THR A 142 14.62 5.40 -0.20
C THR A 142 16.12 5.37 0.08
N HIS A 143 16.93 6.10 -0.71
CA HIS A 143 18.39 6.16 -0.53
C HIS A 143 18.77 6.86 0.79
N ARG A 144 17.84 7.66 1.34
CA ARG A 144 17.98 8.37 2.62
C ARG A 144 17.56 7.52 3.82
N LYS A 145 17.31 6.23 3.65
CA LYS A 145 16.98 5.30 4.75
C LYS A 145 18.16 5.11 5.69
N ASN A 146 18.43 6.12 6.49
CA ASN A 146 19.40 6.18 7.59
C ASN A 146 18.66 6.24 8.93
N ASP A 147 19.41 6.15 10.03
CA ASP A 147 18.82 6.10 11.37
C ASP A 147 17.99 7.37 11.71
N GLU A 148 18.40 8.53 11.20
CA GLU A 148 17.70 9.80 11.40
C GLU A 148 16.32 9.79 10.74
N PHE A 149 16.25 9.39 9.46
CA PHE A 149 15.00 9.26 8.73
C PHE A 149 14.06 8.24 9.40
N ILE A 150 14.60 7.10 9.85
CA ILE A 150 13.81 6.06 10.51
C ILE A 150 13.22 6.58 11.82
N LYS A 151 14.00 7.34 12.60
CA LYS A 151 13.54 7.95 13.84
C LYS A 151 12.45 9.00 13.60
N GLU A 152 12.65 9.90 12.63
CA GLU A 152 11.64 10.90 12.27
C GLU A 152 10.34 10.22 11.81
N PHE A 153 10.46 9.17 10.99
CA PHE A 153 9.31 8.40 10.52
C PHE A 153 8.59 7.67 11.66
N GLU A 154 9.32 7.10 12.61
CA GLU A 154 8.75 6.48 13.81
C GLU A 154 7.91 7.49 14.61
N GLU A 155 8.44 8.68 14.85
CA GLU A 155 7.80 9.77 15.58
C GLU A 155 6.54 10.25 14.83
N ASN A 156 6.67 10.58 13.54
CA ASN A 156 5.58 11.10 12.73
C ASN A 156 4.42 10.10 12.58
N THR A 157 4.71 8.80 12.49
CA THR A 157 3.69 7.76 12.29
C THR A 157 3.05 7.26 13.58
N GLN A 158 3.42 7.79 14.75
CA GLN A 158 2.91 7.34 16.05
C GLN A 158 1.37 7.36 16.12
N ILE A 159 0.72 8.38 15.54
CA ILE A 159 -0.74 8.47 15.51
C ILE A 159 -1.39 7.31 14.72
N LEU A 160 -0.76 6.88 13.63
CA LEU A 160 -1.24 5.74 12.84
C LEU A 160 -1.05 4.46 13.64
N ARG A 161 0.13 4.26 14.21
CA ARG A 161 0.48 3.01 14.89
C ARG A 161 -0.36 2.73 16.15
N LYS A 162 -0.95 3.76 16.75
CA LYS A 162 -1.85 3.63 17.91
C LYS A 162 -3.30 3.29 17.55
N GLU A 163 -3.68 3.39 16.27
CA GLU A 163 -5.05 3.11 15.83
C GLU A 163 -5.20 1.64 15.40
N PRO A 164 -6.11 0.85 16.00
CA PRO A 164 -6.22 -0.59 15.71
C PRO A 164 -6.42 -0.95 14.24
N ILE A 165 -7.21 -0.15 13.49
CA ILE A 165 -7.39 -0.40 12.05
C ILE A 165 -6.09 -0.21 11.25
N MET A 166 -5.22 0.70 11.69
CA MET A 166 -3.94 0.91 11.05
C MET A 166 -2.95 -0.21 11.37
N ILE A 167 -2.98 -0.75 12.60
CA ILE A 167 -2.23 -1.97 12.94
C ILE A 167 -2.66 -3.10 12.00
N PHE A 168 -3.97 -3.32 11.83
CA PHE A 168 -4.48 -4.29 10.87
C PHE A 168 -3.96 -4.05 9.45
N VAL A 169 -4.03 -2.81 8.94
CA VAL A 169 -3.53 -2.47 7.61
C VAL A 169 -2.05 -2.80 7.46
N PHE A 170 -1.19 -2.36 8.40
CA PHE A 170 0.24 -2.60 8.31
C PHE A 170 0.58 -4.10 8.33
N LYS A 171 -0.08 -4.88 9.19
CA LYS A 171 0.13 -6.34 9.25
C LYS A 171 -0.46 -7.07 8.04
N ALA A 172 -1.59 -6.59 7.49
CA ALA A 172 -2.19 -7.15 6.29
C ALA A 172 -1.31 -6.89 5.05
N LEU A 173 -0.67 -5.71 4.96
CA LEU A 173 0.32 -5.43 3.92
C LEU A 173 1.49 -6.43 3.98
N GLU A 174 2.00 -6.77 5.17
CA GLU A 174 3.06 -7.80 5.30
C GLU A 174 2.59 -9.17 4.75
N ILE A 175 1.34 -9.56 5.02
CA ILE A 175 0.77 -10.81 4.50
C ILE A 175 0.66 -10.75 2.96
N ILE A 176 0.19 -9.64 2.41
CA ILE A 176 0.07 -9.40 0.97
C ILE A 176 1.45 -9.49 0.30
N GLU A 177 2.46 -8.82 0.85
CA GLU A 177 3.82 -8.84 0.34
C GLU A 177 4.42 -10.25 0.32
N ASN A 178 4.33 -10.96 1.45
CA ASN A 178 4.89 -12.30 1.57
C ASN A 178 4.19 -13.27 0.61
N THR A 179 2.87 -13.17 0.51
CA THR A 179 2.07 -13.95 -0.44
C THR A 179 2.51 -13.70 -1.88
N LEU A 180 2.72 -12.42 -2.26
CA LEU A 180 3.13 -12.08 -3.62
C LEU A 180 4.55 -12.55 -3.93
N LYS A 181 5.48 -12.44 -2.96
CA LYS A 181 6.85 -12.94 -3.07
C LYS A 181 6.89 -14.46 -3.24
N GLU A 182 6.14 -15.19 -2.43
CA GLU A 182 6.02 -16.64 -2.53
C GLU A 182 5.40 -17.05 -3.88
N TYR A 183 4.32 -16.38 -4.31
CA TYR A 183 3.69 -16.64 -5.60
C TYR A 183 4.67 -16.42 -6.77
N THR A 184 5.46 -15.36 -6.71
CA THR A 184 6.49 -15.05 -7.71
C THR A 184 7.64 -16.06 -7.68
N TYR A 185 8.11 -16.44 -6.48
CA TYR A 185 9.14 -17.46 -6.31
C TYR A 185 8.69 -18.81 -6.88
N ASN A 186 7.45 -19.22 -6.62
CA ASN A 186 6.89 -20.48 -7.12
C ASN A 186 6.78 -20.50 -8.65
N HIS A 187 6.62 -19.34 -9.30
CA HIS A 187 6.60 -19.24 -10.75
C HIS A 187 8.02 -19.30 -11.36
N TYR A 188 8.97 -18.55 -10.79
CA TYR A 188 10.31 -18.41 -11.36
C TYR A 188 11.36 -19.38 -10.81
N GLY A 189 11.07 -20.07 -9.71
CA GLY A 189 12.02 -20.93 -8.99
C GLY A 189 13.17 -20.18 -8.32
N LYS A 190 13.11 -18.83 -8.25
CA LYS A 190 14.14 -17.97 -7.67
C LYS A 190 13.53 -16.69 -7.10
N VAL A 191 14.28 -16.03 -6.21
CA VAL A 191 13.97 -14.67 -5.78
C VAL A 191 14.24 -13.72 -6.95
N ILE A 192 13.32 -12.79 -7.20
CA ILE A 192 13.40 -11.83 -8.29
C ILE A 192 13.72 -10.44 -7.72
N TYR A 193 14.70 -9.79 -8.34
CA TYR A 193 15.04 -8.39 -8.09
C TYR A 193 14.96 -7.59 -9.40
N LEU A 194 14.16 -6.52 -9.43
CA LEU A 194 13.86 -5.75 -10.65
C LEU A 194 15.11 -5.16 -11.32
N GLU A 195 16.10 -4.79 -10.53
CA GLU A 195 17.39 -4.26 -10.99
C GLU A 195 18.32 -5.31 -11.59
N GLU A 196 18.09 -6.60 -11.29
CA GLU A 196 18.88 -7.72 -11.81
C GLU A 196 18.28 -8.30 -13.10
N LEU A 197 17.02 -7.96 -13.43
CA LEU A 197 16.36 -8.37 -14.66
C LEU A 197 16.85 -7.57 -15.87
N THR A 198 17.12 -8.29 -16.96
CA THR A 198 17.29 -7.71 -18.29
C THR A 198 16.02 -7.03 -18.79
N HIS A 199 16.12 -6.26 -19.87
CA HIS A 199 14.95 -5.60 -20.46
C HIS A 199 13.87 -6.59 -20.90
N GLU A 200 14.25 -7.73 -21.49
CA GLU A 200 13.32 -8.77 -21.92
C GLU A 200 12.69 -9.51 -20.73
N GLU A 201 13.47 -9.83 -19.69
CA GLU A 201 12.94 -10.46 -18.47
C GLU A 201 11.94 -9.56 -17.74
N LYS A 202 12.07 -8.22 -17.83
CA LYS A 202 11.08 -7.29 -17.28
C LYS A 202 9.73 -7.42 -17.99
N PHE A 203 9.69 -7.61 -19.31
CA PHE A 203 8.43 -7.83 -20.01
C PHE A 203 7.73 -9.10 -19.54
N ASP A 204 8.48 -10.19 -19.35
CA ASP A 204 7.92 -11.43 -18.83
C ASP A 204 7.40 -11.25 -17.40
N PHE A 205 8.23 -10.68 -16.52
CA PHE A 205 7.86 -10.39 -15.13
C PHE A 205 6.59 -9.55 -15.03
N PHE A 206 6.53 -8.41 -15.72
CA PHE A 206 5.39 -7.52 -15.63
C PHE A 206 4.15 -8.08 -16.33
N ALA A 207 4.28 -8.91 -17.38
CA ALA A 207 3.14 -9.63 -17.94
C ALA A 207 2.55 -10.64 -16.94
N PHE A 208 3.40 -11.39 -16.23
CA PHE A 208 2.97 -12.29 -15.16
C PHE A 208 2.26 -11.53 -14.02
N GLN A 209 2.86 -10.43 -13.56
CA GLN A 209 2.27 -9.60 -12.50
C GLN A 209 0.98 -8.91 -12.94
N GLU A 210 0.88 -8.49 -14.20
CA GLU A 210 -0.34 -7.90 -14.76
C GLU A 210 -1.50 -8.91 -14.73
N ILE A 211 -1.27 -10.15 -15.15
CA ILE A 211 -2.27 -11.23 -15.05
C ILE A 211 -2.66 -11.45 -13.58
N ASN A 212 -1.70 -11.46 -12.66
CA ASN A 212 -2.00 -11.59 -11.23
C ASN A 212 -2.85 -10.41 -10.73
N SER A 213 -2.57 -9.16 -11.14
CA SER A 213 -3.35 -7.99 -10.74
C SER A 213 -4.81 -8.03 -11.22
N MET A 214 -5.05 -8.63 -12.39
CA MET A 214 -6.40 -8.79 -12.95
C MET A 214 -7.17 -9.95 -12.32
N THR A 215 -6.48 -11.04 -11.98
CA THR A 215 -7.10 -12.28 -11.52
C THR A 215 -7.06 -12.46 -10.00
N MET A 216 -6.20 -11.71 -9.32
CA MET A 216 -5.87 -11.82 -7.90
C MET A 216 -5.46 -13.25 -7.49
N LYS A 217 -4.88 -14.02 -8.42
CA LYS A 217 -4.61 -15.46 -8.23
C LYS A 217 -3.71 -15.74 -7.03
N ALA A 218 -2.71 -14.89 -6.77
CA ALA A 218 -1.84 -15.00 -5.60
C ALA A 218 -2.61 -15.03 -4.27
N TYR A 219 -3.77 -14.37 -4.20
CA TYR A 219 -4.54 -14.15 -2.97
C TYR A 219 -5.80 -15.03 -2.88
N ARG A 220 -6.15 -15.76 -3.94
CA ARG A 220 -7.32 -16.65 -3.99
C ARG A 220 -6.99 -18.06 -3.51
N ASN A 221 -6.51 -18.16 -2.28
CA ASN A 221 -6.19 -19.44 -1.65
C ASN A 221 -6.51 -19.43 -0.15
N GLU A 222 -6.71 -20.62 0.42
CA GLU A 222 -7.09 -20.75 1.83
C GLU A 222 -6.01 -20.26 2.79
N LYS A 223 -4.72 -20.40 2.45
CA LYS A 223 -3.61 -19.93 3.28
C LYS A 223 -3.72 -18.41 3.50
N PHE A 224 -3.85 -17.65 2.42
CA PHE A 224 -4.02 -16.19 2.49
C PHE A 224 -5.26 -15.79 3.30
N LEU A 225 -6.41 -16.42 3.02
CA LEU A 225 -7.65 -16.14 3.75
C LEU A 225 -7.52 -16.45 5.25
N ASN A 226 -6.85 -17.55 5.61
CA ASN A 226 -6.60 -17.93 6.99
C ASN A 226 -5.66 -16.93 7.69
N GLU A 227 -4.63 -16.44 7.01
CA GLU A 227 -3.70 -15.46 7.58
C GLU A 227 -4.40 -14.12 7.87
N ILE A 228 -5.22 -13.65 6.94
CA ILE A 228 -6.03 -12.42 7.16
C ILE A 228 -7.09 -12.64 8.25
N GLN A 229 -7.78 -13.79 8.26
CA GLN A 229 -8.74 -14.12 9.32
C GLN A 229 -8.06 -14.15 10.70
N ASN A 230 -6.94 -14.85 10.82
CA ASN A 230 -6.19 -14.94 12.07
C ASN A 230 -5.68 -13.57 12.53
N LEU A 231 -5.31 -12.69 11.59
CA LEU A 231 -4.96 -11.30 11.91
C LEU A 231 -6.17 -10.52 12.45
N TYR A 232 -7.33 -10.65 11.80
CA TYR A 232 -8.57 -10.05 12.26
C TYR A 232 -8.92 -10.54 13.68
N ASP A 233 -8.95 -11.85 13.90
CA ASP A 233 -9.36 -12.45 15.18
C ASP A 233 -8.48 -11.97 16.34
N LYS A 234 -7.16 -11.92 16.13
CA LYS A 234 -6.21 -11.40 17.14
C LYS A 234 -6.45 -9.95 17.49
N LEU A 235 -6.79 -9.11 16.52
CA LEU A 235 -7.05 -7.69 16.75
C LEU A 235 -8.45 -7.45 17.32
N GLU A 236 -9.43 -8.26 16.95
CA GLU A 236 -10.76 -8.28 17.56
C GLU A 236 -10.69 -8.66 19.05
N GLU A 237 -9.99 -9.74 19.38
CA GLU A 237 -9.77 -10.14 20.78
C GLU A 237 -9.10 -9.04 21.60
N LYS A 238 -8.06 -8.41 21.03
CA LYS A 238 -7.24 -7.42 21.73
C LYS A 238 -7.91 -6.04 21.86
N TYR A 239 -8.54 -5.55 20.81
CA TYR A 239 -9.03 -4.16 20.74
C TYR A 239 -10.57 -4.04 20.74
N GLN A 240 -11.28 -5.15 20.56
CA GLN A 240 -12.75 -5.23 20.65
C GLN A 240 -13.42 -4.17 19.77
N GLU A 241 -14.40 -3.43 20.30
CA GLU A 241 -15.17 -2.41 19.58
C GLU A 241 -14.29 -1.33 18.92
N LYS A 242 -13.12 -1.01 19.50
CA LYS A 242 -12.20 -0.02 18.91
C LYS A 242 -11.70 -0.47 17.52
N PHE A 243 -11.67 -1.77 17.27
CA PHE A 243 -11.28 -2.37 15.99
C PHE A 243 -12.50 -2.79 15.15
N THR A 244 -13.48 -3.48 15.75
CA THR A 244 -14.58 -4.09 14.98
C THR A 244 -15.52 -3.08 14.33
N LYS A 245 -15.58 -1.83 14.85
CA LYS A 245 -16.39 -0.74 14.27
C LYS A 245 -16.05 -0.39 12.81
N TYR A 246 -14.90 -0.85 12.30
CA TYR A 246 -14.46 -0.59 10.93
C TYR A 246 -14.91 -1.65 9.91
N PHE A 247 -15.57 -2.72 10.35
CA PHE A 247 -15.96 -3.84 9.50
C PHE A 247 -17.47 -4.05 9.53
N SER A 248 -18.09 -4.10 8.37
CA SER A 248 -19.50 -4.46 8.24
C SER A 248 -19.68 -5.98 8.23
N ASN A 249 -20.90 -6.42 8.54
CA ASN A 249 -21.35 -7.75 8.12
C ASN A 249 -21.58 -7.79 6.61
#